data_AF-A0AAW3J468-F1
#
_entry.id   AF-A0AAW3J468-F1
#
_cell.length_a   1.000
_cell.length_b   1.000
_cell.length_c   1.000
_cell.angle_alpha   90.00
_cell.angle_beta   90.00
_cell.angle_gamma   90.00
#
_symmetry.space_group_name_H-M   'P 1'
#
loop_
_entity.id
_entity.type
_entity.pdbx_description
1 polymer ?
#
loop_
_entity_poly.entity_id
_entity_poly.type
_entity_poly.pdbx_seq_one_letter_code
_entity_poly.pdbx_strand_id
1 'polypeptide(L)'
;MQIKNTSFYQFANSDLWNTKTQSNQNAKEWSSTQESQEDSTKETTEEKRNTQMVNGKELEPDEVQYVRELERIDRNVKAHEAAHIAAGGGVVSGGASYGYTRGPDGKMYAVSGEVPISMKKGKTPEETIQNARQIVAAAMAPADPSPQDYKVAASAMQMESQARVEQSQEKIQENEENLKEEEQKRQEQEQEKPFFEDSKRQYALQIYTKNQTSYQPKIEIAG
;
A
#
# COMPACT_ATOMS: atom_id res chain seq x y z
N MET A 1 -9.99 -3.89 -2.69
CA MET A 1 -10.66 -2.57 -2.74
C MET A 1 -9.64 -1.56 -3.23
N GLN A 2 -9.98 -0.67 -4.18
CA GLN A 2 -9.11 0.45 -4.53
C GLN A 2 -9.47 1.63 -3.63
N ILE A 3 -8.47 2.21 -2.97
CA ILE A 3 -8.69 3.42 -2.17
C ILE A 3 -7.98 4.55 -2.91
N LYS A 4 -8.75 5.60 -3.19
CA LYS A 4 -8.25 6.80 -3.84
C LYS A 4 -7.52 7.63 -2.81
N ASN A 5 -6.30 8.02 -3.14
CA ASN A 5 -5.49 8.84 -2.27
C ASN A 5 -5.33 10.21 -2.91
N THR A 6 -5.90 11.25 -2.31
CA THR A 6 -6.03 12.56 -2.95
C THR A 6 -5.19 13.58 -2.20
N SER A 7 -4.23 14.19 -2.89
CA SER A 7 -3.55 15.39 -2.38
C SER A 7 -4.35 16.62 -2.77
N PHE A 8 -4.70 17.43 -1.77
CA PHE A 8 -5.43 18.68 -1.95
C PHE A 8 -4.62 19.83 -1.35
N TYR A 9 -4.07 20.69 -2.20
CA TYR A 9 -3.44 21.93 -1.76
C TYR A 9 -4.49 23.04 -1.71
N GLN A 10 -4.70 23.61 -0.52
CA GLN A 10 -5.66 24.68 -0.30
C GLN A 10 -4.99 26.03 -0.57
N PHE A 11 -5.55 26.80 -1.51
CA PHE A 11 -5.03 28.10 -1.93
C PHE A 11 -5.52 29.19 -0.96
N ALA A 12 -4.64 30.11 -0.56
CA ALA A 12 -5.10 31.43 -0.13
C ALA A 12 -5.54 32.19 -1.39
N ASN A 13 -6.81 32.63 -1.45
CA ASN A 13 -7.43 33.43 -2.53
C ASN A 13 -7.99 32.69 -3.76
N SER A 14 -8.39 31.41 -3.67
CA SER A 14 -9.08 30.72 -4.77
C SER A 14 -10.33 31.48 -5.27
N ASP A 15 -11.10 32.06 -4.35
CA ASP A 15 -12.40 32.68 -4.65
C ASP A 15 -12.26 34.03 -5.34
N LEU A 16 -11.18 34.77 -5.04
CA LEU A 16 -10.87 36.06 -5.65
C LEU A 16 -10.45 35.93 -7.12
N TRP A 17 -9.76 34.85 -7.48
CA TRP A 17 -9.30 34.64 -8.85
C TRP A 17 -10.33 33.93 -9.71
N ASN A 18 -11.12 32.99 -9.15
CA ASN A 18 -12.20 32.34 -9.88
C ASN A 18 -13.30 33.34 -10.32
N THR A 19 -13.57 34.35 -9.49
CA THR A 19 -14.48 35.45 -9.83
C THR A 19 -13.90 36.40 -10.89
N LYS A 20 -12.60 36.72 -10.81
CA LYS A 20 -11.91 37.59 -11.80
C LYS A 20 -11.74 36.92 -13.17
N THR A 21 -11.53 35.60 -13.23
CA THR A 21 -11.49 34.86 -14.51
C THR A 21 -12.88 34.74 -15.14
N GLN A 22 -13.94 34.48 -14.37
CA GLN A 22 -15.32 34.49 -14.90
C GLN A 22 -15.75 35.85 -15.44
N SER A 23 -15.41 36.95 -14.76
CA SER A 23 -15.73 38.29 -15.26
C SER A 23 -14.98 38.64 -16.55
N ASN A 24 -13.73 38.17 -16.70
CA ASN A 24 -12.92 38.44 -17.90
C ASN A 24 -13.33 37.56 -19.10
N GLN A 25 -13.90 36.37 -18.86
CA GLN A 25 -14.52 35.55 -19.92
C GLN A 25 -15.84 36.16 -20.41
N ASN A 26 -16.70 36.65 -19.51
CA ASN A 26 -17.95 37.34 -19.89
C ASN A 26 -17.70 38.68 -20.62
N ALA A 27 -16.64 39.41 -20.27
CA ALA A 27 -16.28 40.65 -20.96
C ALA A 27 -15.81 40.42 -22.41
N LYS A 28 -15.35 39.22 -22.74
CA LYS A 28 -14.82 38.88 -24.07
C LYS A 28 -15.89 38.34 -25.03
N GLU A 29 -17.05 37.89 -24.52
CA GLU A 29 -18.21 37.46 -25.32
C GLU A 29 -19.18 38.61 -25.66
N TRP A 30 -19.19 39.72 -24.91
CA TRP A 30 -20.07 40.87 -25.17
C TRP A 30 -19.43 41.96 -26.08
N SER A 31 -18.23 41.74 -26.62
CA SER A 31 -17.51 42.75 -27.43
C SER A 31 -17.51 42.45 -28.94
N SER A 32 -18.52 41.75 -29.45
CA SER A 32 -18.72 41.52 -30.88
C SER A 32 -20.10 41.99 -31.33
N THR A 33 -20.49 43.22 -31.01
CA THR A 33 -21.47 43.99 -31.80
C THR A 33 -21.33 45.48 -31.48
N GLN A 34 -21.12 46.26 -32.54
CA GLN A 34 -21.35 47.70 -32.69
C GLN A 34 -20.13 48.63 -32.67
N GLU A 35 -19.82 49.07 -33.88
CA GLU A 35 -18.90 50.13 -34.30
C GLU A 35 -19.59 51.51 -34.19
N SER A 36 -18.85 52.54 -33.72
CA SER A 36 -18.72 53.90 -34.31
C SER A 36 -18.43 54.98 -33.27
N GLN A 37 -17.28 55.66 -33.47
CA GLN A 37 -16.94 57.08 -33.27
C GLN A 37 -17.60 57.88 -32.12
N GLU A 38 -16.78 58.40 -31.20
CA GLU A 38 -16.56 59.85 -31.04
C GLU A 38 -15.36 60.16 -30.11
N ASP A 39 -14.65 61.21 -30.50
CA ASP A 39 -13.46 61.80 -29.93
C ASP A 39 -13.81 62.79 -28.80
N SER A 40 -13.12 62.72 -27.66
CA SER A 40 -12.33 63.82 -27.07
C SER A 40 -12.11 63.67 -25.56
N THR A 41 -10.84 63.86 -25.21
CA THR A 41 -10.30 64.34 -23.93
C THR A 41 -10.60 63.51 -22.67
N LYS A 42 -9.71 62.56 -22.38
CA LYS A 42 -9.37 62.16 -21.02
C LYS A 42 -7.87 62.31 -20.79
N GLU A 43 -7.47 63.47 -20.28
CA GLU A 43 -6.33 63.50 -19.36
C GLU A 43 -6.69 62.62 -18.17
N THR A 44 -6.05 61.46 -18.09
CA THR A 44 -6.02 60.64 -16.87
C THR A 44 -4.66 59.99 -16.83
N THR A 45 -3.81 60.53 -15.98
CA THR A 45 -2.71 59.88 -15.26
C THR A 45 -2.22 58.58 -15.92
N GLU A 46 -1.16 58.68 -16.73
CA GLU A 46 -0.30 57.53 -17.04
C GLU A 46 0.39 57.06 -15.74
N GLU A 47 -0.35 56.40 -14.86
CA GLU A 47 0.24 55.43 -13.96
C GLU A 47 0.88 54.38 -14.88
N LYS A 48 2.20 54.43 -15.01
CA LYS A 48 3.01 53.41 -15.68
C LYS A 48 2.59 52.05 -15.12
N ARG A 49 1.71 51.34 -15.83
CA ARG A 49 1.34 49.98 -15.46
C ARG A 49 2.61 49.16 -15.53
N ASN A 50 3.07 48.70 -14.37
CA ASN A 50 4.28 47.93 -14.24
C ASN A 50 3.97 46.47 -14.61
N THR A 51 3.62 46.24 -15.86
CA THR A 51 3.30 44.91 -16.39
C THR A 51 4.56 44.10 -16.67
N GLN A 52 4.45 42.78 -16.61
CA GLN A 52 5.55 41.85 -16.91
C GLN A 52 5.12 40.83 -17.96
N MET A 53 6.02 40.55 -18.92
CA MET A 53 5.84 39.46 -19.87
C MET A 53 6.12 38.12 -19.19
N VAL A 54 5.11 37.24 -19.14
CA VAL A 54 5.20 35.86 -18.63
C VAL A 54 4.60 34.92 -19.66
N ASN A 55 5.40 33.95 -20.14
CA ASN A 55 4.97 32.95 -21.13
C ASN A 55 4.30 33.54 -22.38
N GLY A 56 4.74 34.73 -22.81
CA GLY A 56 4.21 35.42 -23.99
C GLY A 56 2.95 36.23 -23.75
N LYS A 57 2.49 36.38 -22.51
CA LYS A 57 1.41 37.29 -22.11
C LYS A 57 1.91 38.40 -21.22
N GLU A 58 1.39 39.61 -21.45
CA GLU A 58 1.58 40.75 -20.57
C GLU A 58 0.64 40.63 -19.38
N LEU A 59 1.22 40.58 -18.18
CA LEU A 59 0.50 40.34 -16.92
C LEU A 59 0.75 41.47 -15.94
N GLU A 60 -0.28 41.83 -15.17
CA GLU A 60 -0.14 42.76 -14.05
C GLU A 60 0.65 42.11 -12.89
N PRO A 61 1.29 42.88 -11.99
CA PRO A 61 2.08 42.34 -10.89
C PRO A 61 1.38 41.24 -10.07
N ASP A 62 0.08 41.43 -9.78
CA ASP A 62 -0.72 40.45 -9.02
C ASP A 62 -0.92 39.14 -9.80
N GLU A 63 -1.08 39.22 -11.13
CA GLU A 63 -1.22 38.04 -11.99
C GLU A 63 0.09 37.28 -12.09
N VAL A 64 1.22 37.98 -12.11
CA VAL A 64 2.56 37.38 -12.05
C VAL A 64 2.75 36.62 -10.74
N GLN A 65 2.35 37.21 -9.60
CA GLN A 65 2.40 36.53 -8.31
C GLN A 65 1.52 35.27 -8.31
N TYR A 66 0.32 35.37 -8.88
CA TYR A 66 -0.58 34.22 -8.98
C TYR A 66 0.00 33.08 -9.83
N VAL A 67 0.63 33.40 -10.97
CA VAL A 67 1.32 32.38 -11.80
C VAL A 67 2.46 31.69 -11.02
N ARG A 68 3.26 32.45 -10.27
CA ARG A 68 4.34 31.88 -9.44
C ARG A 68 3.80 30.93 -8.37
N GLU A 69 2.64 31.26 -7.80
CA GLU A 69 1.99 30.38 -6.82
C GLU A 69 1.47 29.10 -7.47
N LEU A 70 0.84 29.19 -8.65
CA LEU A 70 0.43 28.01 -9.42
C LEU A 70 1.62 27.12 -9.81
N GLU A 71 2.75 27.70 -10.19
CA GLU A 71 4.00 26.97 -10.47
C GLU A 71 4.57 26.26 -9.23
N ARG A 72 4.45 26.88 -8.05
CA ARG A 72 4.85 26.25 -6.79
C ARG A 72 3.95 25.06 -6.48
N ILE A 73 2.64 25.24 -6.60
CA ILE A 73 1.66 24.20 -6.30
C ILE A 73 1.75 23.03 -7.27
N ASP A 74 1.90 23.29 -8.57
CA ASP A 74 2.10 22.25 -9.59
C ASP A 74 3.30 21.36 -9.28
N ARG A 75 4.43 21.98 -8.90
CA ARG A 75 5.63 21.22 -8.49
C ARG A 75 5.37 20.39 -7.23
N ASN A 76 4.69 20.95 -6.24
CA ASN A 76 4.38 20.27 -4.99
C ASN A 76 3.45 19.07 -5.22
N VAL A 77 2.36 19.26 -5.96
CA VAL A 77 1.40 18.19 -6.30
C VAL A 77 2.11 17.06 -7.06
N LYS A 78 2.90 17.38 -8.09
CA LYS A 78 3.63 16.36 -8.85
C LYS A 78 4.66 15.62 -7.99
N ALA A 79 5.37 16.31 -7.10
CA ALA A 79 6.30 15.68 -6.17
C ALA A 79 5.58 14.77 -5.18
N HIS A 80 4.41 15.19 -4.68
CA HIS A 80 3.55 14.42 -3.79
C HIS A 80 3.12 13.11 -4.44
N GLU A 81 2.53 13.17 -5.63
CA GLU A 81 2.08 11.97 -6.36
C GLU A 81 3.25 11.08 -6.78
N ALA A 82 4.39 11.67 -7.16
CA ALA A 82 5.59 10.91 -7.49
C ALA A 82 6.11 10.12 -6.28
N ALA A 83 6.03 10.67 -5.07
CA ALA A 83 6.43 9.97 -3.84
C ALA A 83 5.57 8.73 -3.58
N HIS A 84 4.24 8.86 -3.73
CA HIS A 84 3.33 7.71 -3.62
C HIS A 84 3.67 6.60 -4.62
N ILE A 85 3.91 6.95 -5.89
CA ILE A 85 4.23 5.98 -6.94
C ILE A 85 5.56 5.29 -6.64
N ALA A 86 6.59 6.07 -6.32
CA ALA A 86 7.94 5.57 -6.07
C ALA A 86 7.97 4.57 -4.91
N ALA A 87 7.26 4.88 -3.82
CA ALA A 87 7.15 3.99 -2.67
C ALA A 87 6.14 2.85 -2.88
N GLY A 88 5.19 3.00 -3.79
CA GLY A 88 4.08 2.08 -3.98
C GLY A 88 4.43 0.77 -4.66
N GLY A 89 5.38 0.75 -5.59
CA GLY A 89 5.76 -0.50 -6.28
C GLY A 89 4.53 -1.26 -6.80
N GLY A 90 4.43 -2.56 -6.47
CA GLY A 90 3.36 -3.45 -6.94
C GLY A 90 1.95 -3.21 -6.37
N VAL A 91 1.78 -2.35 -5.36
CA VAL A 91 0.44 -2.04 -4.81
C VAL A 91 -0.20 -0.82 -5.47
N VAL A 92 0.57 -0.04 -6.23
CA VAL A 92 0.04 1.05 -7.05
C VAL A 92 -0.52 0.46 -8.33
N SER A 93 -1.82 0.67 -8.55
CA SER A 93 -2.57 0.01 -9.63
C SER A 93 -2.64 0.82 -10.93
N GLY A 94 -1.98 1.99 -10.98
CA GLY A 94 -1.94 2.89 -12.13
C GLY A 94 -1.04 4.10 -11.88
N GLY A 95 -0.92 4.99 -12.86
CA GLY A 95 -0.19 6.26 -12.69
C GLY A 95 -0.95 7.28 -11.86
N ALA A 96 -0.34 8.45 -11.65
CA ALA A 96 -0.99 9.60 -11.04
C ALA A 96 -2.03 10.20 -11.98
N SER A 97 -3.14 10.65 -11.41
CA SER A 97 -4.14 11.49 -12.07
C SER A 97 -4.08 12.89 -11.48
N TYR A 98 -4.29 13.92 -12.29
CA TYR A 98 -4.14 15.31 -11.86
C TYR A 98 -5.36 16.15 -12.21
N GLY A 99 -5.79 17.00 -11.29
CA GLY A 99 -6.71 18.11 -11.56
C GLY A 99 -5.92 19.35 -11.93
N TYR A 100 -6.34 20.06 -12.98
CA TYR A 100 -5.62 21.22 -13.51
C TYR A 100 -6.44 22.50 -13.41
N THR A 101 -5.74 23.62 -13.22
CA THR A 101 -6.29 24.98 -13.35
C THR A 101 -5.50 25.76 -14.39
N ARG A 102 -6.18 26.62 -15.14
CA ARG A 102 -5.53 27.49 -16.13
C ARG A 102 -5.08 28.80 -15.49
N GLY A 103 -3.80 29.14 -15.63
CA GLY A 103 -3.23 30.43 -15.20
C GLY A 103 -3.55 31.59 -16.15
N PRO A 104 -3.38 32.85 -15.70
CA PRO A 104 -3.60 34.03 -16.54
C PRO A 104 -2.62 34.08 -17.71
N ASP A 105 -1.41 33.52 -17.53
CA ASP A 105 -0.40 33.27 -18.56
C ASP A 105 -0.87 32.28 -19.65
N GLY A 106 -1.97 31.56 -19.41
CA GLY A 106 -2.61 30.64 -20.34
C GLY A 106 -2.18 29.19 -20.24
N LYS A 107 -1.25 28.84 -19.34
CA LYS A 107 -0.80 27.46 -19.09
C LYS A 107 -1.71 26.73 -18.10
N MET A 108 -1.61 25.39 -18.09
CA MET A 108 -2.31 24.53 -17.13
C MET A 108 -1.36 24.10 -16.03
N TYR A 109 -1.82 24.15 -14.78
CA TYR A 109 -1.07 23.82 -13.58
C TYR A 109 -1.82 22.78 -12.76
N ALA A 110 -1.13 21.73 -12.32
CA ALA A 110 -1.72 20.71 -11.46
C ALA A 110 -1.99 21.29 -10.07
N VAL A 111 -3.24 21.25 -9.64
CA VAL A 111 -3.71 21.81 -8.37
C VAL A 111 -4.18 20.74 -7.40
N SER A 112 -4.44 19.54 -7.91
CA SER A 112 -4.75 18.35 -7.14
C SER A 112 -4.20 17.11 -7.85
N GLY A 113 -3.98 16.05 -7.09
CA GLY A 113 -3.46 14.79 -7.60
C GLY A 113 -4.08 13.60 -6.87
N GLU A 114 -4.14 12.45 -7.54
CA GLU A 114 -4.39 11.17 -6.88
C GLU A 114 -3.60 10.00 -7.47
N VAL A 115 -3.15 9.10 -6.59
CA VAL A 115 -2.51 7.82 -6.95
C VAL A 115 -3.36 6.67 -6.40
N PRO A 116 -3.83 5.74 -7.26
CA PRO A 116 -4.69 4.64 -6.83
C PRO A 116 -3.89 3.51 -6.18
N ILE A 117 -4.05 3.36 -4.86
CA ILE A 117 -3.42 2.28 -4.09
C ILE A 117 -4.40 1.11 -3.92
N SER A 118 -3.96 -0.08 -4.31
CA SER A 118 -4.75 -1.30 -4.26
C SER A 118 -4.60 -1.99 -2.90
N MET A 119 -5.67 -1.99 -2.13
CA MET A 119 -5.75 -2.72 -0.87
C MET A 119 -6.25 -4.15 -1.14
N LYS A 120 -5.29 -5.09 -1.29
CA LYS A 120 -5.53 -6.51 -1.56
C LYS A 120 -4.71 -7.38 -0.59
N LYS A 121 -5.38 -8.37 0.01
CA LYS A 121 -4.71 -9.46 0.73
C LYS A 121 -3.91 -10.31 -0.26
N GLY A 122 -2.84 -10.93 0.22
CA GLY A 122 -2.13 -11.98 -0.50
C GLY A 122 -2.83 -13.33 -0.39
N LYS A 123 -2.25 -14.37 -0.99
CA LYS A 123 -2.72 -15.76 -0.89
C LYS A 123 -2.40 -16.38 0.48
N THR A 124 -1.35 -15.91 1.13
CA THR A 124 -0.97 -16.35 2.49
C THR A 124 -0.98 -15.16 3.46
N PRO A 125 -1.00 -15.41 4.78
CA PRO A 125 -0.83 -14.36 5.77
C PRO A 125 0.48 -13.59 5.62
N GLU A 126 1.58 -14.27 5.28
CA GLU A 126 2.89 -13.65 5.01
C GLU A 126 2.80 -12.65 3.87
N GLU A 127 2.22 -13.05 2.74
CA GLU A 127 2.05 -12.19 1.58
C GLU A 127 1.14 -10.99 1.91
N THR A 128 0.10 -11.22 2.71
CA THR A 128 -0.77 -10.14 3.20
C THR A 128 -0.02 -9.14 4.08
N ILE A 129 0.87 -9.59 4.97
CA ILE A 129 1.72 -8.72 5.79
C ILE A 129 2.63 -7.87 4.90
N GLN A 130 3.26 -8.47 3.88
CA GLN A 130 4.11 -7.71 2.95
C GLN A 130 3.31 -6.68 2.15
N ASN A 131 2.16 -7.06 1.60
CA ASN A 131 1.29 -6.14 0.87
C ASN A 131 0.81 -4.99 1.76
N ALA A 132 0.42 -5.29 3.00
CA ALA A 132 -0.01 -4.27 3.96
C ALA A 132 1.12 -3.27 4.27
N ARG A 133 2.33 -3.75 4.55
CA ARG A 133 3.50 -2.88 4.78
C ARG A 133 3.83 -2.02 3.57
N GLN A 134 3.74 -2.59 2.37
CA GLN A 134 3.96 -1.85 1.13
C GLN A 134 2.91 -0.74 0.95
N ILE A 135 1.64 -1.00 1.28
CA ILE A 135 0.57 0.00 1.25
C ILE A 135 0.83 1.12 2.27
N VAL A 136 1.26 0.78 3.49
CA VAL A 136 1.63 1.78 4.51
C VAL A 136 2.76 2.66 4.01
N ALA A 137 3.82 2.05 3.47
CA ALA A 137 4.96 2.77 2.92
C ALA A 137 4.54 3.71 1.78
N ALA A 138 3.71 3.23 0.85
CA ALA A 138 3.18 4.03 -0.26
C ALA A 138 2.37 5.23 0.22
N ALA A 139 1.44 5.00 1.14
CA ALA A 139 0.55 6.04 1.66
C ALA A 139 1.32 7.09 2.46
N MET A 140 2.30 6.69 3.27
CA MET A 140 3.07 7.62 4.10
C MET A 140 4.31 8.22 3.40
N ALA A 141 4.50 7.96 2.11
CA ALA A 141 5.71 8.35 1.37
C ALA A 141 5.93 9.86 1.17
N PRO A 142 4.90 10.68 0.88
CA PRO A 142 5.09 12.12 0.74
C PRO A 142 5.58 12.75 2.05
N ALA A 143 6.31 13.86 1.95
CA ALA A 143 6.82 14.57 3.13
C ALA A 143 5.70 15.17 4.01
N ASP A 144 4.55 15.47 3.40
CA ASP A 144 3.35 15.97 4.07
C ASP A 144 2.12 15.13 3.67
N PRO A 145 1.94 13.92 4.24
CA PRO A 145 0.83 13.05 3.86
C PRO A 145 -0.54 13.68 4.17
N SER A 146 -1.49 13.51 3.27
CA SER A 146 -2.86 14.00 3.46
C SER A 146 -3.64 13.17 4.51
N PRO A 147 -4.76 13.69 5.06
CA PRO A 147 -5.64 12.90 5.93
C PRO A 147 -6.17 11.60 5.28
N GLN A 148 -6.29 11.55 3.96
CA GLN A 148 -6.68 10.36 3.20
C GLN A 148 -5.54 9.34 3.20
N ASP A 149 -4.30 9.81 3.03
CA ASP A 149 -3.08 8.99 3.07
C ASP A 149 -3.01 8.25 4.41
N TYR A 150 -3.22 8.98 5.51
CA TYR A 150 -3.25 8.39 6.85
C TYR A 150 -4.34 7.34 7.03
N LYS A 151 -5.53 7.54 6.43
CA LYS A 151 -6.61 6.53 6.49
C LYS A 151 -6.25 5.26 5.74
N VAL A 152 -5.61 5.39 4.57
CA VAL A 152 -5.10 4.24 3.79
C VAL A 152 -4.06 3.48 4.61
N ALA A 153 -3.09 4.20 5.19
CA ALA A 153 -2.06 3.62 6.05
C ALA A 153 -2.68 2.89 7.26
N ALA A 154 -3.60 3.52 7.98
CA ALA A 154 -4.26 2.91 9.13
C ALA A 154 -5.03 1.63 8.77
N SER A 155 -5.74 1.65 7.64
CA SER A 155 -6.46 0.48 7.13
C SER A 155 -5.51 -0.66 6.76
N ALA A 156 -4.35 -0.34 6.20
CA ALA A 156 -3.31 -1.33 5.90
C ALA A 156 -2.65 -1.87 7.18
N MET A 157 -2.41 -1.04 8.20
CA MET A 157 -1.93 -1.51 9.50
C MET A 157 -2.91 -2.49 10.16
N GLN A 158 -4.23 -2.23 10.04
CA GLN A 158 -5.25 -3.16 10.50
C GLN A 158 -5.19 -4.49 9.72
N MET A 159 -5.01 -4.43 8.40
CA MET A 159 -4.82 -5.63 7.57
C MET A 159 -3.58 -6.43 8.00
N GLU A 160 -2.46 -5.75 8.28
CA GLU A 160 -1.24 -6.38 8.77
C GLU A 160 -1.49 -7.07 10.12
N SER A 161 -2.13 -6.40 11.07
CA SER A 161 -2.44 -6.97 12.38
C SER A 161 -3.29 -8.23 12.26
N GLN A 162 -4.32 -8.20 11.41
CA GLN A 162 -5.18 -9.35 11.18
C GLN A 162 -4.39 -10.53 10.57
N ALA A 163 -3.56 -10.25 9.57
CA ALA A 163 -2.74 -11.28 8.93
C ALA A 163 -1.69 -11.88 9.89
N ARG A 164 -1.17 -11.11 10.86
CA ARG A 164 -0.28 -11.67 11.90
C ARG A 164 -0.99 -12.66 12.81
N VAL A 165 -2.25 -12.41 13.14
CA VAL A 165 -3.07 -13.35 13.91
C VAL A 165 -3.32 -14.61 13.10
N GLU A 166 -3.72 -14.48 11.83
CA GLU A 166 -3.89 -15.61 10.89
C GLU A 166 -2.59 -16.43 10.78
N GLN A 167 -1.45 -15.79 10.58
CA GLN A 167 -0.13 -16.44 10.53
C GLN A 167 0.20 -17.23 11.80
N SER A 168 -0.14 -16.70 12.97
CA SER A 168 0.10 -17.39 14.24
C SER A 168 -0.78 -18.64 14.38
N GLN A 169 -2.02 -18.58 13.90
CA GLN A 169 -2.95 -19.70 13.95
C GLN A 169 -2.53 -20.82 13.01
N GLU A 170 -2.10 -20.48 11.78
CA GLU A 170 -1.58 -21.47 10.81
C GLU A 170 -0.37 -22.21 11.38
N LYS A 171 0.58 -21.51 12.02
CA LYS A 171 1.73 -22.14 12.67
C LYS A 171 1.36 -23.07 13.83
N ILE A 172 0.33 -22.74 14.59
CA ILE A 172 -0.15 -23.61 15.68
C ILE A 172 -0.77 -24.87 15.08
N GLN A 173 -1.60 -24.73 14.05
CA GLN A 173 -2.23 -25.87 13.37
C GLN A 173 -1.19 -26.78 12.71
N GLU A 174 -0.22 -26.22 11.99
CA GLU A 174 0.87 -26.96 11.37
C GLU A 174 1.68 -27.74 12.42
N ASN A 175 1.99 -27.13 13.56
CA ASN A 175 2.68 -27.82 14.66
C ASN A 175 1.84 -28.95 15.27
N GLU A 176 0.53 -28.75 15.45
CA GLU A 176 -0.37 -29.80 15.95
C GLU A 176 -0.49 -30.97 14.98
N GLU A 177 -0.55 -30.70 13.67
CA GLU A 177 -0.57 -31.73 12.63
C GLU A 177 0.75 -32.51 12.59
N ASN A 178 1.88 -31.83 12.63
CA ASN A 178 3.20 -32.46 12.70
C ASN A 178 3.35 -33.36 13.94
N LEU A 179 2.88 -32.91 15.11
CA LEU A 179 2.90 -33.70 16.35
C LEU A 179 2.05 -34.97 16.23
N LYS A 180 0.87 -34.89 15.60
CA LYS A 180 -0.01 -36.04 15.36
C LYS A 180 0.63 -37.03 14.38
N GLU A 181 1.24 -36.55 13.31
CA GLU A 181 1.96 -37.40 12.36
C GLU A 181 3.15 -38.11 13.00
N GLU A 182 3.93 -37.41 13.84
CA GLU A 182 5.04 -38.01 14.57
C GLU A 182 4.56 -39.08 15.56
N GLU A 183 3.44 -38.84 16.25
CA GLU A 183 2.84 -39.81 17.16
C GLU A 183 2.33 -41.05 16.42
N GLN A 184 1.67 -40.88 15.27
CA GLN A 184 1.25 -41.98 14.41
C GLN A 184 2.45 -42.81 13.92
N LYS A 185 3.51 -42.17 13.41
CA LYS A 185 4.73 -42.85 12.97
C LYS A 185 5.41 -43.63 14.11
N ARG A 186 5.41 -43.08 15.33
CA ARG A 186 5.90 -43.79 16.54
C ARG A 186 5.04 -45.02 16.85
N GLN A 187 3.71 -44.88 16.83
CA GLN A 187 2.78 -45.99 17.11
C GLN A 187 2.88 -47.10 16.04
N GLU A 188 3.04 -46.76 14.76
CA GLU A 188 3.27 -47.73 13.67
C GLU A 188 4.61 -48.47 13.84
N GLN A 189 5.69 -47.75 14.18
CA GLN A 189 7.00 -48.37 14.45
C GLN A 189 6.99 -49.28 15.70
N GLU A 190 6.18 -48.97 16.70
CA GLU A 190 5.97 -49.85 17.87
C GLU A 190 5.11 -51.07 17.52
N GLN A 191 4.13 -50.92 16.62
CA GLN A 191 3.27 -52.01 16.14
C GLN A 191 3.94 -52.92 15.09
N GLU A 192 5.04 -52.52 14.46
CA GLU A 192 5.88 -53.40 13.62
C GLU A 192 6.90 -54.22 14.42
N LYS A 193 7.02 -54.00 15.74
CA LYS A 193 7.85 -54.84 16.63
C LYS A 193 7.26 -56.19 17.12
N PRO A 194 6.13 -56.78 16.66
CA PRO A 194 5.66 -58.07 17.15
C PRO A 194 6.04 -59.19 16.17
N PHE A 195 7.31 -59.62 16.18
CA PHE A 195 7.64 -61.00 15.75
C PHE A 195 9.02 -61.49 16.21
N PHE A 196 10.02 -60.60 16.24
CA PHE A 196 11.41 -61.03 16.50
C PHE A 196 11.73 -61.24 17.99
N GLU A 197 11.05 -60.53 18.90
CA GLU A 197 11.26 -60.65 20.35
C GLU A 197 10.54 -61.87 20.95
N ASP A 198 9.32 -62.17 20.49
CA ASP A 198 8.59 -63.37 20.91
C ASP A 198 9.25 -64.65 20.38
N SER A 199 9.77 -64.64 19.15
CA SER A 199 10.53 -65.78 18.60
C SER A 199 11.81 -66.05 19.40
N LYS A 200 12.51 -65.01 19.87
CA LYS A 200 13.69 -65.16 20.74
C LYS A 200 13.33 -65.66 22.13
N ARG A 201 12.22 -65.20 22.72
CA ARG A 201 11.71 -65.71 24.00
C ARG A 201 11.26 -67.17 23.89
N GLN A 202 10.54 -67.52 22.83
CA GLN A 202 10.13 -68.89 22.51
C GLN A 202 11.34 -69.80 22.32
N TYR A 203 12.34 -69.37 21.55
CA TYR A 203 13.59 -70.10 21.36
C TYR A 203 14.35 -70.28 22.68
N ALA A 204 14.51 -69.22 23.48
CA ALA A 204 15.17 -69.29 24.78
C ALA A 204 14.46 -70.26 25.76
N LEU A 205 13.12 -70.25 25.80
CA LEU A 205 12.32 -71.17 26.62
C LEU A 205 12.45 -72.63 26.14
N GLN A 206 12.53 -72.86 24.84
CA GLN A 206 12.71 -74.19 24.27
C GLN A 206 14.10 -74.79 24.57
N ILE A 207 15.14 -73.96 24.59
CA ILE A 207 16.51 -74.39 24.96
C ILE A 207 16.58 -74.70 26.47
N TYR A 208 15.95 -73.89 27.32
CA TYR A 208 15.99 -74.09 28.77
C TYR A 208 15.25 -75.37 29.20
N THR A 209 14.08 -75.63 28.61
CA THR A 209 13.30 -76.85 28.89
C THR A 209 13.99 -78.12 28.38
N LYS A 210 14.63 -78.10 27.21
CA LYS A 210 15.43 -79.25 26.72
C LYS A 210 16.62 -79.59 27.63
N ASN A 211 17.19 -78.61 28.32
CA ASN A 211 18.30 -78.83 29.26
C ASN A 211 17.87 -79.26 30.67
N GLN A 212 16.58 -79.20 31.01
CA GLN A 212 16.08 -79.72 32.30
C GLN A 212 15.75 -81.21 32.26
N THR A 213 15.48 -81.78 31.08
CA THR A 213 15.16 -83.21 30.94
C THR A 213 16.37 -84.14 31.07
N SER A 214 17.58 -83.59 31.24
CA SER A 214 18.84 -84.35 31.34
C SER A 214 19.39 -84.52 32.76
N TYR A 215 18.70 -84.01 33.79
CA TYR A 215 19.06 -84.27 35.19
C TYR A 215 18.02 -85.15 35.88
N GLN A 216 18.21 -86.47 35.75
CA GLN A 216 17.68 -87.45 36.70
C GLN A 216 18.86 -87.91 37.56
N PRO A 217 18.96 -87.53 38.85
CA PRO A 217 20.00 -88.08 39.71
C PRO A 217 19.76 -89.59 39.84
N LYS A 218 20.70 -90.40 39.36
CA LYS A 218 20.70 -91.85 39.64
C LYS A 218 20.94 -92.05 41.13
N ILE A 219 19.91 -92.49 41.84
CA ILE A 219 20.05 -92.98 43.20
C ILE A 219 20.58 -94.41 43.08
N GLU A 220 21.89 -94.58 43.26
CA GLU A 220 22.48 -95.91 43.43
C GLU A 220 22.14 -96.43 44.82
N ILE A 221 21.36 -97.50 44.87
CA ILE A 221 21.09 -98.29 46.08
C ILE A 221 22.23 -99.30 46.19
N ALA A 222 23.12 -99.10 47.16
CA ALA A 222 24.18 -100.05 47.47
C ALA A 222 23.72 -100.99 48.61
N GLY A 223 23.70 -102.29 48.29
CA GLY A 223 23.94 -103.45 49.17
C GLY A 223 23.20 -103.54 50.49
#